data_AF-A0A0N5CJ45-F1
#
_entry.id   AF-A0A0N5CJ45-F1
#
_cell.length_a   1.000
_cell.length_b   1.000
_cell.length_c   1.000
_cell.angle_alpha   90.00
_cell.angle_beta   90.00
_cell.angle_gamma   90.00
#
_symmetry.space_group_name_H-M   'P 1'
#
loop_
_entity.id
_entity.type
_entity.pdbx_description
1 polymer ?
#
loop_
_entity_poly.entity_id
_entity_poly.type
_entity_poly.pdbx_seq_one_letter_code
_entity_poly.pdbx_strand_id
1 'polypeptide(L)'
;FLKSFKIQITPYGLCHYHFSKPQDQIFRRQISDCKMDGIRNFTAIDDLTRFHYQQNIEYIQNTRIRADIIKIMAEEKLSFTSSLIQDWSLIMETQ
;
A
#
# COMPACT_ATOMS: atom_id res chain seq x y z
N PHE A 1 6.45 1.37 -21.75
CA PHE A 1 5.67 1.21 -20.51
C PHE A 1 6.14 2.23 -19.50
N LEU A 2 5.24 3.11 -19.01
CA LEU A 2 5.58 4.14 -18.04
C LEU A 2 5.69 3.50 -16.65
N LYS A 3 6.84 3.67 -15.99
CA LYS A 3 7.11 3.21 -14.62
C LYS A 3 7.75 4.35 -13.85
N SER A 4 7.26 4.62 -12.65
CA SER A 4 7.81 5.62 -11.74
C SER A 4 7.96 5.01 -10.36
N PHE A 5 9.10 5.23 -9.73
CA PHE A 5 9.41 4.79 -8.38
C PHE A 5 9.69 6.01 -7.52
N LYS A 6 9.01 6.12 -6.39
CA LYS A 6 9.19 7.20 -5.43
C LYS A 6 9.12 6.64 -4.01
N ILE A 7 9.59 7.43 -3.05
CA ILE A 7 9.36 7.18 -1.63
C ILE A 7 8.21 8.08 -1.20
N GLN A 8 7.23 7.54 -0.48
CA GLN A 8 6.07 8.26 0.02
C GLN A 8 5.95 8.07 1.54
N ILE A 9 5.71 9.17 2.25
CA ILE A 9 5.36 9.12 3.68
C ILE A 9 3.89 8.69 3.77
N THR A 10 3.64 7.63 4.52
CA THR A 10 2.31 7.12 4.87
C THR A 10 2.09 7.25 6.38
N PRO A 11 0.85 7.08 6.89
CA PRO A 11 0.62 6.98 8.33
C PRO A 11 1.47 5.89 8.99
N TYR A 12 1.84 4.85 8.24
CA TYR A 12 2.61 3.70 8.73
C TYR A 12 4.12 3.92 8.69
N GLY A 13 4.63 4.72 7.75
CA GLY A 13 6.06 4.99 7.61
C GLY A 13 6.47 5.44 6.21
N LEU A 14 7.77 5.36 5.91
CA LEU A 14 8.34 5.65 4.60
C LEU A 14 8.22 4.44 3.70
N CYS A 15 7.33 4.50 2.71
CA CYS A 15 7.06 3.36 1.83
C CYS A 15 7.58 3.57 0.41
N HIS A 16 7.94 2.46 -0.23
CA HIS A 16 8.17 2.46 -1.67
C HIS A 16 6.84 2.54 -2.39
N TYR A 17 6.78 3.50 -3.30
CA TYR A 17 5.66 3.77 -4.17
C TYR A 17 6.07 3.40 -5.60
N HIS A 18 5.27 2.55 -6.24
CA HIS A 18 5.42 2.20 -7.65
C HIS A 18 4.17 2.62 -8.43
N PHE A 19 4.37 3.43 -9.47
CA PHE A 19 3.32 3.75 -10.42
C PHE A 19 3.63 3.16 -11.78
N SER A 20 2.66 2.52 -12.40
CA SER A 20 2.80 1.91 -13.72
C SER A 20 1.55 2.09 -14.57
N LYS A 21 1.71 1.98 -15.89
CA LYS A 21 0.61 1.86 -16.85
C LYS A 21 0.67 0.46 -17.48
N PRO A 22 0.08 -0.57 -16.85
CA PRO A 22 0.20 -1.96 -17.30
C PRO A 22 -0.49 -2.21 -18.65
N GLN A 23 -1.61 -1.55 -18.90
CA GLN A 23 -2.37 -1.62 -20.14
C GLN A 23 -2.78 -0.22 -20.58
N ASP A 24 -3.29 -0.09 -21.79
CA ASP A 24 -3.95 1.16 -22.14
C ASP A 24 -5.12 1.40 -21.19
N GLN A 25 -5.35 2.66 -20.80
CA GLN A 25 -6.44 3.08 -19.90
C GLN A 25 -6.35 2.59 -18.45
N ILE A 26 -5.43 1.70 -18.09
CA ILE A 26 -5.24 1.23 -16.71
C ILE A 26 -3.95 1.82 -16.15
N PHE A 27 -4.07 2.50 -15.01
CA PHE A 27 -2.95 2.95 -14.21
C PHE A 27 -2.95 2.21 -12.89
N ARG A 28 -1.78 1.77 -12.47
CA ARG A 28 -1.61 1.02 -11.24
C ARG A 28 -0.65 1.74 -10.32
N ARG A 29 -1.05 1.88 -9.07
CA ARG A 29 -0.24 2.38 -7.98
C ARG A 29 -0.11 1.26 -6.95
N GLN A 30 1.11 0.96 -6.57
CA GLN A 30 1.43 -0.04 -5.56
C GLN A 30 2.28 0.61 -4.48
N ILE A 31 1.95 0.31 -3.23
CA ILE A 31 2.78 0.66 -2.08
C ILE A 31 3.21 -0.65 -1.42
N SER A 32 4.51 -0.81 -1.22
CA SER A 32 5.13 -1.94 -0.52
C SER A 32 6.39 -1.48 0.20
N ASP A 33 7.02 -2.42 0.92
CA ASP A 33 8.36 -2.25 1.48
C ASP A 33 8.52 -0.98 2.32
N CYS A 34 7.59 -0.79 3.26
CA CYS A 34 7.59 0.34 4.17
C CYS A 34 8.69 0.21 5.21
N LYS A 35 9.64 1.16 5.20
CA LYS A 35 10.52 1.41 6.33
C LYS A 35 9.76 2.26 7.34
N MET A 36 9.39 1.64 8.45
CA MET A 36 8.78 2.37 9.54
C MET A 36 9.88 3.18 10.23
N ASP A 37 9.70 4.48 10.24
CA ASP A 37 10.42 5.37 11.14
C ASP A 37 9.39 5.71 12.23
N GLY A 38 9.78 5.64 13.51
CA GLY A 38 8.92 5.63 14.70
C GLY A 38 8.10 6.90 14.96
N ILE A 39 7.56 7.52 13.92
CA ILE A 39 6.82 8.78 13.98
C ILE A 39 5.52 8.59 14.78
N ARG A 40 4.96 7.36 14.86
CA ARG A 40 3.84 7.00 15.73
C ARG A 40 3.91 5.53 16.14
N ASN A 41 4.17 5.25 17.41
CA ASN A 41 4.02 3.91 17.99
C ASN A 41 2.52 3.54 18.03
N PHE A 42 2.04 2.82 17.01
CA PHE A 42 0.64 2.36 16.95
C PHE A 42 0.38 1.13 17.81
N THR A 43 1.43 0.54 18.38
CA THR A 43 1.36 -0.62 19.30
C THR A 43 1.91 -0.20 20.65
N ALA A 44 1.18 -0.53 21.73
CA ALA A 44 1.56 -0.19 23.11
C ALA A 44 2.85 -0.89 23.60
N ILE A 45 3.44 -1.76 22.78
CA ILE A 45 4.62 -2.54 23.09
C ILE A 45 5.61 -2.36 21.93
N ASP A 46 6.64 -1.55 22.16
CA ASP A 46 7.72 -1.34 21.21
C ASP A 46 8.49 -2.65 20.93
N ASP A 47 8.92 -2.83 19.68
CA ASP A 47 9.79 -3.91 19.18
C ASP A 47 9.20 -5.35 19.17
N LEU A 48 7.99 -5.54 19.69
CA LEU A 48 7.38 -6.87 19.81
C LEU A 48 6.32 -7.20 18.76
N THR A 49 6.00 -6.24 17.89
CA THR A 49 5.03 -6.40 16.81
C THR A 49 5.67 -6.05 15.48
N ARG A 50 5.73 -7.00 14.55
CA ARG A 50 6.13 -6.76 13.16
C ARG A 50 4.90 -6.43 12.33
N PHE A 51 4.99 -5.35 11.57
CA PHE A 51 3.94 -4.83 10.72
C PHE A 51 4.35 -4.91 9.24
N HIS A 52 3.41 -5.30 8.39
CA HIS A 52 3.59 -5.31 6.95
C HIS A 52 2.41 -4.59 6.29
N TYR A 53 2.71 -3.56 5.50
CA TYR A 53 1.72 -2.76 4.81
C TYR A 53 1.86 -2.89 3.30
N GLN A 54 0.75 -3.16 2.63
CA GLN A 54 0.66 -3.23 1.19
C GLN A 54 -0.58 -2.50 0.71
N GLN A 55 -0.47 -1.83 -0.43
CA GLN A 55 -1.60 -1.21 -1.10
C GLN A 55 -1.49 -1.42 -2.60
N ASN A 56 -2.62 -1.69 -3.23
CA ASN A 56 -2.76 -1.82 -4.67
C ASN A 56 -3.97 -1.02 -5.14
N ILE A 57 -3.74 0.03 -5.93
CA ILE A 57 -4.81 0.85 -6.51
C ILE A 57 -4.74 0.77 -8.03
N GLU A 58 -5.86 0.45 -8.64
CA GLU A 58 -6.06 0.49 -10.09
C GLU A 58 -7.04 1.59 -10.46
N TYR A 59 -6.59 2.48 -11.34
CA TYR A 59 -7.39 3.54 -11.93
C TYR A 59 -7.71 3.16 -13.37
N ILE A 60 -8.99 3.08 -13.70
CA ILE A 60 -9.48 2.73 -15.03
C ILE A 60 -10.02 4.00 -15.68
N GLN A 61 -9.44 4.37 -16.82
CA GLN A 61 -9.85 5.51 -17.63
C GLN A 61 -10.87 5.13 -18.69
N ASN A 62 -11.75 6.08 -19.02
CA ASN A 62 -12.58 6.00 -20.22
C ASN A 62 -11.90 6.76 -21.37
N THR A 63 -11.55 6.07 -22.45
CA THR A 63 -10.93 6.70 -23.63
C THR A 63 -11.91 7.33 -24.59
N ARG A 64 -13.21 7.06 -24.46
CA ARG A 64 -14.21 7.64 -25.36
C ARG A 64 -14.47 9.11 -25.04
N ILE A 65 -14.25 9.54 -23.79
CA ILE A 65 -14.54 10.90 -23.33
C ILE A 65 -13.42 11.35 -22.39
N ARG A 66 -12.61 12.32 -22.83
CA ARG A 66 -11.66 13.13 -22.03
C ARG A 66 -10.60 12.40 -21.19
N ALA A 67 -10.45 11.08 -21.30
CA ALA A 67 -9.54 10.28 -20.49
C ALA A 67 -9.81 10.38 -18.98
N ASP A 68 -11.09 10.58 -18.60
CA ASP A 68 -11.52 10.66 -17.21
C ASP A 68 -11.39 9.29 -16.51
N ILE A 69 -11.04 9.30 -15.23
CA ILE A 69 -11.03 8.09 -14.39
C ILE A 69 -12.47 7.73 -14.06
N ILE A 70 -12.94 6.58 -14.51
CA ILE A 70 -14.32 6.12 -14.32
C ILE A 70 -14.47 5.10 -13.20
N LYS A 71 -13.38 4.42 -12.83
CA LYS A 71 -13.38 3.43 -11.76
C LYS A 71 -12.04 3.44 -11.06
N ILE A 72 -12.11 3.31 -9.74
CA ILE A 72 -10.96 3.13 -8.87
C ILE A 72 -11.22 1.84 -8.10
N MET A 73 -10.29 0.89 -8.18
CA MET A 73 -10.27 -0.30 -7.34
C MET A 73 -9.08 -0.17 -6.40
N ALA A 74 -9.31 -0.29 -5.09
CA ALA A 74 -8.27 -0.11 -4.09
C ALA A 74 -8.31 -1.28 -3.13
N GLU A 75 -7.19 -1.98 -3.02
CA GLU A 75 -6.98 -3.04 -2.04
C GLU A 75 -5.88 -2.58 -1.08
N GLU A 76 -6.14 -2.69 0.21
CA GLU A 76 -5.18 -2.37 1.25
C GLU A 76 -5.08 -3.57 2.19
N LYS A 77 -3.84 -3.92 2.55
CA LYS A 77 -3.54 -5.00 3.46
C LYS A 77 -2.56 -4.53 4.52
N LEU A 78 -2.95 -4.71 5.78
CA LEU A 78 -2.11 -4.46 6.94
C LEU A 78 -2.04 -5.74 7.77
N SER A 79 -0.83 -6.25 7.97
CA SER A 79 -0.59 -7.47 8.74
C SER A 79 0.24 -7.14 9.98
N PHE A 80 -0.22 -7.59 11.13
CA PHE A 80 0.49 -7.54 12.41
C PHE A 80 0.84 -8.95 12.84
N THR A 81 2.07 -9.14 13.28
CA THR A 81 2.57 -10.41 13.83
C THR A 81 3.36 -10.11 15.08
N SER A 82 3.30 -11.01 16.07
CA SER A 82 4.10 -10.84 17.29
C SER A 82 5.46 -11.52 17.12
N SER A 83 6.53 -10.88 17.57
CA SER A 83 7.83 -11.54 17.70
C SER A 83 7.92 -12.41 18.96
N LEU A 84 7.00 -12.25 19.92
CA LEU A 84 6.93 -13.05 21.15
C LEU A 84 6.05 -14.29 21.00
N ILE A 85 4.89 -14.15 20.36
CA ILE A 85 3.92 -15.23 20.19
C ILE A 85 3.83 -15.52 18.71
N GLN A 86 4.55 -16.56 18.26
CA GLN A 86 4.69 -16.89 16.83
C GLN A 86 3.33 -17.17 16.16
N ASP A 87 2.36 -17.69 16.91
CA ASP A 87 1.02 -18.04 16.39
C ASP A 87 0.04 -16.86 16.36
N TRP A 88 0.40 -15.72 16.96
CA TRP A 88 -0.46 -14.54 16.95
C TRP A 88 -0.24 -13.71 15.68
N SER A 89 -1.30 -13.54 14.91
CA SER A 89 -1.33 -12.60 13.80
C SER A 89 -2.70 -11.94 13.68
N LEU A 90 -2.71 -10.70 13.20
CA LEU A 90 -3.91 -9.97 12.84
C LEU A 90 -3.72 -9.43 11.43
N ILE A 91 -4.66 -9.74 10.54
CA ILE A 91 -4.65 -9.24 9.17
C ILE A 91 -5.91 -8.41 8.97
N MET A 92 -5.72 -7.16 8.53
CA MET A 92 -6.78 -6.25 8.13
C MET A 92 -6.71 -6.05 6.62
N GLU A 93 -7.81 -6.29 5.94
CA GLU A 93 -7.95 -6.12 4.49
C GLU A 93 -9.13 -5.19 4.21
N THR A 94 -8.94 -4.26 3.28
CA THR A 94 -10.00 -3.36 2.79
C THR A 94 -10.07 -3.41 1.26
N GLN A 95 -11.29 -3.27 0.71
CA GLN A 95 -11.63 -3.37 -0.71
C GLN A 95 -12.56 -2.23 -1.13
#